data_AF-A0A1X1BHN4-F1
#
_entry.id   AF-A0A1X1BHN4-F1
#
_cell.length_a   1.000
_cell.length_b   1.000
_cell.length_c   1.000
_cell.angle_alpha   90.00
_cell.angle_beta   90.00
_cell.angle_gamma   90.00
#
_symmetry.space_group_name_H-M   'P 1'
#
loop_
_entity.id
_entity.type
_entity.pdbx_description
1 polymer ?
#
loop_
_entity_poly.entity_id
_entity_poly.type
_entity_poly.pdbx_seq_one_letter_code
_entity_poly.pdbx_strand_id
1 'polypeptide(L)'
;MASLRVTNYVANWRTTAPSADTDEPNSDEELDSFLKECQSRMATGGHMPMPKKRYEYVISGIFRDTNVQFDPAKVLPSESSPDNNSHRLSDPMYQSELYRDFLNTLSHLMETHRVEAYERLTFTRRPLAQSRNPVNFTSKTATEESKTVELHIHKPPSKIAGRCTLVHMDHLKASMSSADVVVREVGSGVSADMATVLPLCDFIMTKRMFVCGHIFTSNYGNPSHVEIAVLRHYLDCNPQAPASPNGLLVEIRCRGEADIETYKTRLREYARLLYNYVEFSFE
;
A
#
# COMPACT_ATOMS: atom_id res chain seq x y z
N MET A 1 -7.97 -9.99 -24.94
CA MET A 1 -7.22 -9.93 -23.67
C MET A 1 -5.97 -9.10 -23.89
N ALA A 2 -5.95 -7.86 -23.40
CA ALA A 2 -4.79 -6.99 -23.53
C ALA A 2 -3.67 -7.46 -22.58
N SER A 3 -2.50 -7.77 -23.14
CA SER A 3 -1.30 -8.07 -22.36
C SER A 3 -0.80 -6.76 -21.73
N LEU A 4 -1.02 -6.58 -20.43
CA LEU A 4 -0.39 -5.53 -19.63
C LEU A 4 1.12 -5.79 -19.62
N ARG A 5 1.87 -5.08 -20.47
CA ARG A 5 3.33 -5.16 -20.52
C ARG A 5 3.88 -4.67 -19.17
N VAL A 6 4.76 -5.46 -18.57
CA VAL A 6 5.63 -5.01 -17.48
C VAL A 6 6.54 -3.93 -18.08
N THR A 7 6.21 -2.66 -17.86
CA THR A 7 7.12 -1.55 -18.19
C THR A 7 8.38 -1.70 -17.33
N ASN A 8 9.55 -1.74 -18.00
CA ASN A 8 10.85 -1.67 -17.34
C ASN A 8 10.84 -0.51 -16.32
N TYR A 9 10.96 -0.83 -15.03
CA TYR A 9 10.95 0.13 -13.92
C TYR A 9 12.25 0.96 -13.82
N VAL A 10 13.05 0.98 -14.89
CA VAL A 10 14.34 1.66 -14.96
C VAL A 10 14.21 2.85 -15.91
N ALA A 11 13.75 3.99 -15.39
CA ALA A 11 14.17 5.34 -15.84
C ALA A 11 13.32 6.44 -15.17
N ASN A 12 13.99 7.54 -14.78
CA ASN A 12 13.49 8.91 -14.62
C ASN A 12 13.10 9.49 -13.24
N TRP A 13 13.24 8.77 -12.11
CA TRP A 13 13.11 9.42 -10.78
C TRP A 13 14.43 9.55 -10.00
N ARG A 14 15.52 8.94 -10.48
CA ARG A 14 16.87 9.15 -9.91
C ARG A 14 17.49 10.51 -10.27
N THR A 15 16.89 11.26 -11.19
CA THR A 15 17.48 12.48 -11.78
C THR A 15 17.47 13.71 -10.87
N THR A 16 17.00 13.63 -9.63
CA THR A 16 16.99 14.76 -8.68
C THR A 16 17.64 14.45 -7.33
N ALA A 17 18.34 13.32 -7.18
CA ALA A 17 19.23 13.13 -6.04
C ALA A 17 20.59 13.76 -6.39
N PRO A 18 21.18 14.62 -5.54
CA PRO A 18 22.53 15.12 -5.77
C PRO A 18 23.49 13.93 -5.83
N SER A 19 24.35 13.90 -6.86
CA SER A 19 25.40 12.92 -7.03
C SER A 19 26.38 13.01 -5.87
N ALA A 20 26.34 12.02 -4.98
CA ALA A 20 27.44 11.77 -4.07
C ALA A 20 28.49 10.98 -4.86
N ASP A 21 29.42 11.69 -5.48
CA ASP A 21 30.74 11.13 -5.74
C ASP A 21 31.37 10.81 -4.39
N THR A 22 31.56 9.52 -4.08
CA THR A 22 32.82 8.94 -3.57
C THR A 22 32.59 7.48 -3.16
N ASP A 23 33.50 6.62 -3.64
CA ASP A 23 33.74 5.23 -3.26
C ASP A 23 32.61 4.22 -3.55
N GLU A 24 32.61 3.64 -4.76
CA GLU A 24 31.98 2.32 -4.96
C GLU A 24 32.76 1.28 -4.13
N PRO A 25 32.17 0.67 -3.09
CA PRO A 25 32.80 -0.45 -2.42
C PRO A 25 32.78 -1.66 -3.37
N ASN A 26 33.90 -2.38 -3.41
CA ASN A 26 34.10 -3.57 -4.24
C ASN A 26 32.93 -4.55 -4.08
N SER A 27 32.07 -4.68 -5.10
CA SER A 27 30.88 -5.54 -5.10
C SER A 27 31.18 -7.00 -4.73
N ASP A 28 32.41 -7.43 -5.02
CA ASP A 28 32.88 -8.78 -4.78
C ASP A 28 33.21 -9.02 -3.30
N GLU A 29 33.64 -8.00 -2.55
CA GLU A 29 33.89 -8.09 -1.10
C GLU A 29 32.60 -8.10 -0.28
N GLU A 30 31.57 -7.36 -0.73
CA GLU A 30 30.22 -7.45 -0.14
C GLU A 30 29.59 -8.82 -0.39
N LEU A 31 29.74 -9.36 -1.60
CA LEU A 31 29.22 -10.68 -1.96
C LEU A 31 29.92 -11.80 -1.17
N ASP A 32 31.24 -11.75 -1.02
CA ASP A 32 31.99 -12.72 -0.23
C ASP A 32 31.69 -12.62 1.27
N SER A 33 31.47 -11.40 1.78
CA SER A 33 31.06 -11.18 3.17
C SER A 33 29.66 -11.73 3.42
N PHE A 34 28.74 -11.51 2.48
CA PHE A 34 27.39 -12.07 2.52
C PHE A 34 27.39 -13.61 2.45
N LEU A 35 28.21 -14.20 1.58
CA LEU A 35 28.34 -15.66 1.47
C LEU A 35 28.95 -16.29 2.74
N LYS A 36 29.96 -15.65 3.35
CA LYS A 36 30.52 -16.07 4.65
C LYS A 36 29.51 -15.92 5.79
N GLU A 37 28.70 -14.87 5.78
CA GLU A 37 27.59 -14.68 6.73
C GLU A 37 26.53 -15.78 6.56
N CYS A 38 26.15 -16.14 5.32
CA CYS A 38 25.25 -17.25 5.06
C CYS A 38 25.82 -18.61 5.50
N GLN A 39 27.11 -18.88 5.22
CA GLN A 39 27.76 -20.14 5.58
C GLN A 39 27.93 -20.29 7.10
N SER A 40 28.33 -19.23 7.80
CA SER A 40 28.42 -19.22 9.27
C SER A 40 27.05 -19.42 9.95
N ARG A 41 25.97 -18.95 9.31
CA ARG A 41 24.58 -19.14 9.75
C ARG A 41 24.01 -20.53 9.51
N MET A 42 24.56 -21.30 8.57
CA MET A 42 24.20 -22.71 8.40
C MET A 42 24.97 -23.64 9.34
N ALA A 43 26.18 -23.24 9.76
CA ALA A 43 27.04 -24.03 10.65
C ALA A 43 26.59 -23.99 12.12
N THR A 44 25.96 -22.89 12.55
CA THR A 44 25.25 -22.82 13.82
C THR A 44 23.80 -23.22 13.56
N GLY A 45 23.33 -24.33 14.13
CA GLY A 45 21.94 -24.79 14.04
C GLY A 45 20.94 -23.85 14.75
N GLY A 46 21.08 -22.54 14.57
CA GLY A 46 20.24 -21.51 15.15
C GLY A 46 18.88 -21.54 14.47
N HIS A 47 17.85 -21.79 15.27
CA HIS A 47 16.49 -21.39 14.93
C HIS A 47 16.54 -19.93 14.48
N MET A 48 16.32 -19.66 13.19
CA MET A 48 16.02 -18.32 12.71
C MET A 48 14.91 -17.76 13.62
N PRO A 49 15.09 -16.61 14.28
CA PRO A 49 13.93 -15.88 14.75
C PRO A 49 13.11 -15.60 13.48
N MET A 50 12.01 -16.33 13.31
CA MET A 50 11.09 -16.07 12.22
C MET A 50 10.80 -14.57 12.23
N PRO A 51 10.85 -13.87 11.07
CA PRO A 51 10.54 -12.46 11.04
C PRO A 51 9.19 -12.28 11.74
N LYS A 52 9.20 -11.50 12.84
CA LYS A 52 7.99 -11.31 13.65
C LYS A 52 6.89 -10.80 12.74
N LYS A 53 5.86 -11.61 12.56
CA LYS A 53 4.70 -11.28 11.73
C LYS A 53 4.01 -10.07 12.35
N ARG A 54 3.97 -8.96 11.61
CA ARG A 54 3.22 -7.77 12.03
C ARG A 54 1.83 -7.86 11.43
N TYR A 55 0.83 -7.83 12.31
CA TYR A 55 -0.56 -7.79 11.91
C TYR A 55 -1.05 -6.34 11.89
N GLU A 56 -1.86 -6.04 10.89
CA GLU A 56 -2.61 -4.81 10.79
C GLU A 56 -4.10 -5.14 10.82
N TYR A 57 -4.81 -4.50 11.73
CA TYR A 57 -6.25 -4.65 11.95
C TYR A 57 -6.94 -3.44 11.34
N VAL A 58 -7.89 -3.66 10.44
CA VAL A 58 -8.45 -2.61 9.59
C VAL A 58 -9.97 -2.66 9.59
N ILE A 59 -10.59 -1.49 9.78
CA ILE A 59 -11.98 -1.23 9.43
C ILE A 59 -11.98 -0.27 8.24
N SER A 60 -12.76 -0.59 7.22
CA SER A 60 -12.88 0.22 6.01
C SER A 60 -14.26 0.86 5.93
N GLY A 61 -14.30 2.09 5.44
CA GLY A 61 -15.53 2.81 5.16
C GLY A 61 -15.35 3.73 3.97
N ILE A 62 -16.46 4.30 3.52
CA ILE A 62 -16.48 5.21 2.37
C ILE A 62 -16.95 6.58 2.85
N PHE A 63 -16.10 7.58 2.66
CA PHE A 63 -16.52 8.98 2.71
C PHE A 63 -17.15 9.33 1.36
N ARG A 64 -18.32 9.95 1.34
CA ARG A 64 -18.98 10.41 0.11
C ARG A 64 -19.42 11.86 0.23
N ASP A 65 -19.22 12.62 -0.82
CA ASP A 65 -19.87 13.92 -0.97
C ASP A 65 -20.69 13.94 -2.26
N THR A 66 -22.02 13.94 -2.12
CA THR A 66 -22.97 13.93 -3.23
C THR A 66 -22.95 15.23 -4.03
N ASN A 67 -22.41 16.32 -3.49
CA ASN A 67 -22.30 17.60 -4.18
C ASN A 67 -21.12 17.63 -5.16
N VAL A 68 -20.18 16.68 -5.05
CA VAL A 68 -19.04 16.57 -5.96
C VAL A 68 -19.50 15.94 -7.28
N GLN A 69 -19.58 16.76 -8.32
CA GLN A 69 -19.80 16.30 -9.70
C GLN A 69 -18.46 16.12 -10.40
N PHE A 70 -18.29 14.96 -11.04
CA PHE A 70 -17.13 14.69 -11.89
C PHE A 70 -17.59 14.55 -13.33
N ASP A 71 -17.11 15.45 -14.18
CA ASP A 71 -17.38 15.43 -15.61
C ASP A 71 -16.17 14.84 -16.35
N PRO A 72 -16.21 13.57 -16.78
CA PRO A 72 -15.09 12.94 -17.47
C PRO A 72 -14.80 13.59 -18.83
N ALA A 73 -15.74 14.34 -19.41
CA ALA A 73 -15.56 14.98 -20.73
C ALA A 73 -14.68 16.25 -20.66
N LYS A 74 -14.60 16.91 -19.51
CA LYS A 74 -13.74 18.10 -19.29
C LYS A 74 -12.27 17.77 -19.05
N VAL A 75 -11.93 16.49 -18.99
CA VAL A 75 -10.63 15.96 -18.58
C VAL A 75 -9.76 15.51 -19.77
N LEU A 76 -10.31 15.52 -20.99
CA LEU A 76 -9.52 15.33 -22.21
C LEU A 76 -8.56 16.52 -22.40
N PRO A 77 -7.26 16.28 -22.61
CA PRO A 77 -6.34 17.35 -22.95
C PRO A 77 -6.74 17.90 -24.33
N SER A 78 -7.23 19.13 -24.38
CA SER A 78 -7.22 19.90 -25.62
C SER A 78 -5.76 20.07 -26.03
N GLU A 79 -5.35 19.48 -27.16
CA GLU A 79 -4.10 19.82 -27.82
C GLU A 79 -4.15 21.28 -28.28
N SER A 80 -3.83 22.25 -27.41
CA SER A 80 -3.40 23.60 -27.76
C SER A 80 -3.23 24.51 -26.54
N SER A 81 -1.99 24.68 -26.10
CA SER A 81 -1.31 25.95 -25.79
C SER A 81 -0.23 25.74 -24.72
N PRO A 82 1.01 26.20 -24.95
CA PRO A 82 2.11 26.03 -24.02
C PRO A 82 2.15 27.20 -23.03
N ASP A 83 1.11 27.38 -22.22
CA ASP A 83 1.17 28.33 -21.11
C ASP A 83 1.51 27.59 -19.81
N ASN A 84 2.79 27.71 -19.47
CA ASN A 84 3.38 27.41 -18.17
C ASN A 84 2.63 28.16 -17.06
N ASN A 85 1.64 27.51 -16.45
CA ASN A 85 1.25 27.74 -15.07
C ASN A 85 0.48 26.55 -14.51
N SER A 86 1.20 25.70 -13.77
CA SER A 86 0.69 24.68 -12.85
C SER A 86 -0.64 24.03 -13.26
N HIS A 87 -0.58 22.93 -14.02
CA HIS A 87 -1.65 21.94 -14.01
C HIS A 87 -1.75 21.33 -12.61
N ARG A 88 -2.30 22.10 -11.66
CA ARG A 88 -2.78 21.57 -10.39
C ARG A 88 -3.80 20.52 -10.76
N LEU A 89 -3.54 19.29 -10.34
CA LEU A 89 -4.51 18.20 -10.35
C LEU A 89 -5.80 18.73 -9.69
N SER A 90 -6.78 19.12 -10.50
CA SER A 90 -8.03 19.68 -10.02
C SER A 90 -9.02 18.54 -9.79
N ASP A 91 -8.69 17.64 -8.88
CA ASP A 91 -9.68 16.66 -8.43
C ASP A 91 -10.76 17.45 -7.64
N PRO A 92 -12.02 17.47 -8.12
CA PRO A 92 -13.09 18.25 -7.50
C PRO A 92 -13.33 17.87 -6.03
N MET A 93 -12.95 16.65 -5.65
CA MET A 93 -13.07 16.18 -4.28
C MET A 93 -12.29 17.05 -3.28
N TYR A 94 -11.13 17.58 -3.68
CA TYR A 94 -10.32 18.44 -2.81
C TYR A 94 -10.88 19.87 -2.68
N GLN A 95 -11.92 20.21 -3.45
CA GLN A 95 -12.62 21.49 -3.38
C GLN A 95 -13.89 21.41 -2.52
N SER A 96 -14.30 20.20 -2.12
CA SER A 96 -15.47 19.97 -1.26
C SER A 96 -15.29 20.59 0.13
N GLU A 97 -16.29 21.36 0.57
CA GLU A 97 -16.34 21.89 1.93
C GLU A 97 -16.52 20.77 2.96
N LEU A 98 -17.40 19.81 2.69
CA LEU A 98 -17.63 18.65 3.56
C LEU A 98 -16.34 17.84 3.77
N TYR A 99 -15.56 17.66 2.70
CA TYR A 99 -14.26 17.00 2.76
C TYR A 99 -13.27 17.78 3.61
N ARG A 100 -13.21 19.11 3.45
CA ARG A 100 -12.35 19.98 4.26
C ARG A 100 -12.73 19.93 5.74
N ASP A 101 -14.02 19.97 6.05
CA ASP A 101 -14.52 19.89 7.43
C ASP A 101 -14.23 18.53 8.06
N PHE A 102 -14.31 17.46 7.26
CA PHE A 102 -13.91 16.12 7.69
C PHE A 102 -12.41 16.05 8.02
N LEU A 103 -11.54 16.54 7.14
CA LEU A 103 -10.09 16.59 7.41
C LEU A 103 -9.76 17.45 8.64
N ASN A 104 -10.44 18.59 8.80
CA ASN A 104 -10.30 19.44 9.98
C ASN A 104 -10.73 18.70 11.25
N THR A 105 -11.83 17.95 11.22
CA THR A 105 -12.26 17.14 12.36
C THR A 105 -11.19 16.12 12.74
N LEU A 106 -10.61 15.43 11.75
CA LEU A 106 -9.53 14.47 12.00
C LEU A 106 -8.26 15.12 12.55
N SER A 107 -7.90 16.33 12.11
CA SER A 107 -6.73 17.03 12.64
C SER A 107 -6.89 17.48 14.09
N HIS A 108 -8.13 17.67 14.57
CA HIS A 108 -8.39 17.95 15.99
C HIS A 108 -8.49 16.66 16.83
N LEU A 109 -8.92 15.55 16.21
CA LEU A 109 -9.04 14.25 16.88
C LEU A 109 -7.68 13.55 17.04
N MET A 110 -6.76 13.77 16.10
CA MET A 110 -5.51 13.01 15.96
C MET A 110 -4.29 13.89 16.20
N GLU A 111 -3.21 13.29 16.70
CA GLU A 111 -2.00 14.03 17.12
C GLU A 111 -1.13 14.49 15.95
N THR A 112 -1.09 13.69 14.88
CA THR A 112 -0.19 13.94 13.76
C THR A 112 -0.91 13.73 12.43
N HIS A 113 -0.40 14.40 11.41
CA HIS A 113 -0.93 14.37 10.06
C HIS A 113 0.23 14.27 9.06
N ARG A 114 0.13 13.34 8.11
CA ARG A 114 1.07 13.24 6.99
C ARG A 114 0.34 12.93 5.69
N VAL A 115 0.97 13.27 4.58
CA VAL A 115 0.51 12.89 3.25
C VAL A 115 1.27 11.64 2.80
N GLU A 116 0.55 10.66 2.26
CA GLU A 116 1.13 9.49 1.63
C GLU A 116 0.71 9.38 0.17
N ALA A 117 1.62 8.89 -0.65
CA ALA A 117 1.38 8.54 -2.04
C ALA A 117 2.13 7.24 -2.36
N TYR A 118 1.46 6.31 -3.04
CA TYR A 118 2.04 5.04 -3.44
C TYR A 118 1.36 4.47 -4.69
N GLU A 119 2.10 3.67 -5.45
CA GLU A 119 1.53 2.79 -6.47
C GLU A 119 1.16 1.46 -5.83
N ARG A 120 -0.10 1.06 -5.96
CA ARG A 120 -0.62 -0.22 -5.49
C ARG A 120 -0.69 -1.18 -6.67
N LEU A 121 0.16 -2.20 -6.63
CA LEU A 121 0.18 -3.29 -7.60
C LEU A 121 -0.38 -4.55 -6.94
N THR A 122 -1.43 -5.12 -7.52
CA THR A 122 -2.00 -6.40 -7.05
C THR A 122 -1.50 -7.52 -7.94
N PHE A 123 -1.00 -8.56 -7.30
CA PHE A 123 -0.45 -9.75 -7.93
C PHE A 123 -1.23 -11.00 -7.48
N THR A 124 -1.49 -11.90 -8.41
CA THR A 124 -2.10 -13.20 -8.13
C THR A 124 -1.18 -14.31 -8.63
N ARG A 125 -0.91 -15.31 -7.78
CA ARG A 125 -0.09 -16.46 -8.17
C ARG A 125 -0.80 -17.29 -9.24
N ARG A 126 -0.10 -17.66 -10.32
CA ARG A 126 -0.63 -18.60 -11.31
C ARG A 126 -0.93 -19.94 -10.65
N PRO A 127 -2.06 -20.59 -10.98
CA PRO A 127 -2.27 -21.99 -10.63
C PRO A 127 -1.15 -22.85 -11.18
N LEU A 128 -0.75 -23.89 -10.44
CA LEU A 128 0.36 -24.78 -10.83
C LEU A 128 0.16 -25.39 -12.22
N ALA A 129 -1.08 -25.65 -12.62
CA ALA A 129 -1.46 -26.14 -13.95
C ALA A 129 -1.15 -25.17 -15.11
N GLN A 130 -0.88 -23.89 -14.82
CA GLN A 130 -0.56 -22.85 -15.80
C GLN A 130 0.83 -22.23 -15.57
N SER A 131 1.56 -22.67 -14.54
CA SER A 131 2.95 -22.26 -14.32
C SER A 131 3.84 -22.95 -15.36
N ARG A 132 4.76 -22.18 -15.96
CA ARG A 132 5.79 -22.68 -16.87
C ARG A 132 7.13 -22.89 -16.15
N ASN A 133 7.25 -22.48 -14.89
CA ASN A 133 8.49 -22.49 -14.13
C ASN A 133 8.38 -23.43 -12.92
N PRO A 134 9.11 -24.54 -12.87
CA PRO A 134 9.19 -25.36 -11.67
C PRO A 134 10.04 -24.63 -10.61
N VAL A 135 9.41 -23.78 -9.79
CA VAL A 135 10.09 -23.16 -8.65
C VAL A 135 10.14 -24.18 -7.51
N ASN A 136 11.22 -24.96 -7.45
CA ASN A 136 11.43 -26.08 -6.51
C ASN A 136 11.64 -25.69 -5.03
N PHE A 137 11.29 -24.47 -4.61
CA PHE A 137 11.52 -23.98 -3.24
C PHE A 137 10.31 -24.08 -2.31
N THR A 138 9.18 -24.60 -2.77
CA THR A 138 7.99 -24.70 -1.92
C THR A 138 7.91 -26.04 -1.20
N SER A 139 7.88 -26.01 0.13
CA SER A 139 7.51 -27.17 0.95
C SER A 139 6.17 -27.74 0.50
N LYS A 140 5.98 -29.06 0.66
CA LYS A 140 4.79 -29.85 0.26
C LYS A 140 3.42 -29.34 0.77
N THR A 141 3.39 -28.25 1.52
CA THR A 141 2.21 -27.56 2.06
C THR A 141 1.73 -26.37 1.22
N ALA A 142 2.44 -25.99 0.15
CA ALA A 142 2.15 -24.79 -0.64
C ALA A 142 1.18 -25.00 -1.82
N THR A 143 0.46 -26.12 -1.85
CA THR A 143 -0.11 -26.69 -3.07
C THR A 143 -1.50 -26.19 -3.47
N GLU A 144 -2.26 -25.45 -2.66
CA GLU A 144 -3.68 -25.21 -3.01
C GLU A 144 -4.21 -23.78 -2.89
N GLU A 145 -3.50 -22.83 -2.29
CA GLU A 145 -4.09 -21.51 -2.04
C GLU A 145 -3.66 -20.49 -3.10
N SER A 146 -4.63 -19.93 -3.82
CA SER A 146 -4.43 -18.76 -4.68
C SER A 146 -4.00 -17.57 -3.81
N LYS A 147 -2.68 -17.38 -3.67
CA LYS A 147 -2.14 -16.26 -2.89
C LYS A 147 -2.21 -14.98 -3.72
N THR A 148 -2.98 -14.03 -3.21
CA THR A 148 -2.98 -12.64 -3.68
C THR A 148 -2.01 -11.84 -2.82
N VAL A 149 -1.20 -11.02 -3.46
CA VAL A 149 -0.22 -10.16 -2.78
C VAL A 149 -0.34 -8.76 -3.34
N GLU A 150 -0.27 -7.78 -2.46
CA GLU A 150 -0.20 -6.38 -2.85
C GLU A 150 1.17 -5.81 -2.57
N LEU A 151 1.67 -5.07 -3.54
CA LEU A 151 2.90 -4.31 -3.44
C LEU A 151 2.56 -2.82 -3.43
N HIS A 152 2.89 -2.13 -2.35
CA HIS A 152 2.70 -0.69 -2.23
C HIS A 152 4.04 0.00 -2.42
N ILE A 153 4.31 0.56 -3.61
CA ILE A 153 5.55 1.26 -3.93
C ILE A 153 5.40 2.73 -3.53
N HIS A 154 6.10 3.14 -2.48
CA HIS A 154 5.95 4.46 -1.87
C HIS A 154 6.62 5.56 -2.70
N LYS A 155 5.96 6.70 -2.81
CA LYS A 155 6.40 7.89 -3.54
C LYS A 155 6.57 9.07 -2.57
N PRO A 156 7.34 10.11 -2.96
CA PRO A 156 7.35 11.36 -2.21
C PRO A 156 5.92 11.90 -2.00
N PRO A 157 5.60 12.51 -0.83
CA PRO A 157 6.51 12.94 0.24
C PRO A 157 6.76 11.89 1.34
N SER A 158 6.45 10.60 1.11
CA SER A 158 6.64 9.55 2.12
C SER A 158 8.12 9.42 2.54
N LYS A 159 8.36 9.21 3.84
CA LYS A 159 9.72 8.95 4.39
C LYS A 159 10.37 7.68 3.85
N ILE A 160 9.56 6.75 3.33
CA ILE A 160 10.01 5.49 2.74
C ILE A 160 9.88 5.50 1.20
N ALA A 161 9.83 6.68 0.59
CA ALA A 161 9.82 6.81 -0.87
C ALA A 161 10.97 6.01 -1.51
N GLY A 162 10.66 5.30 -2.61
CA GLY A 162 11.60 4.40 -3.28
C GLY A 162 11.68 3.00 -2.66
N ARG A 163 11.03 2.75 -1.51
CA ARG A 163 10.80 1.41 -0.96
C ARG A 163 9.38 0.93 -1.27
N CYS A 164 9.13 -0.35 -1.05
CA CYS A 164 7.80 -0.91 -1.13
C CYS A 164 7.42 -1.72 0.11
N THR A 165 6.12 -1.79 0.39
CA THR A 165 5.57 -2.67 1.44
C THR A 165 4.84 -3.82 0.77
N LEU A 166 5.10 -5.04 1.23
CA LEU A 166 4.39 -6.23 0.80
C LEU A 166 3.24 -6.53 1.77
N VAL A 167 2.03 -6.66 1.24
CA VAL A 167 0.83 -7.00 2.02
C VAL A 167 0.29 -8.32 1.49
N HIS A 168 0.20 -9.30 2.38
CA HIS A 168 -0.38 -10.60 2.03
C HIS A 168 -1.91 -10.52 2.14
N MET A 169 -2.59 -10.68 1.01
CA MET A 169 -4.05 -10.71 0.92
C MET A 169 -4.47 -12.17 0.92
N ASP A 170 -4.61 -12.73 2.12
CA ASP A 170 -5.07 -14.09 2.29
C ASP A 170 -6.60 -14.09 2.40
N HIS A 171 -7.29 -14.27 1.27
CA HIS A 171 -8.75 -14.30 1.22
C HIS A 171 -9.35 -15.43 2.07
N LEU A 172 -8.56 -16.45 2.42
CA LEU A 172 -8.95 -17.57 3.29
C LEU A 172 -8.70 -17.32 4.78
N LYS A 173 -7.92 -16.29 5.15
CA LYS A 173 -7.80 -15.81 6.54
C LYS A 173 -8.55 -14.52 6.81
N ALA A 174 -8.98 -13.82 5.77
CA ALA A 174 -10.06 -12.85 5.87
C ALA A 174 -11.33 -13.48 6.50
N SER A 175 -11.48 -14.81 6.45
CA SER A 175 -12.56 -15.55 7.13
C SER A 175 -12.29 -15.93 8.59
N MET A 176 -11.16 -15.52 9.20
CA MET A 176 -11.11 -15.35 10.66
C MET A 176 -11.52 -13.92 11.07
N SER A 177 -12.23 -13.21 10.18
CA SER A 177 -13.15 -12.13 10.55
C SER A 177 -14.05 -12.64 11.66
N SER A 178 -13.92 -12.05 12.86
CA SER A 178 -15.17 -11.74 13.54
C SER A 178 -15.73 -10.55 12.80
N ALA A 179 -16.99 -10.62 12.39
CA ALA A 179 -17.74 -9.88 11.37
C ALA A 179 -17.55 -8.33 11.16
N ASP A 180 -16.44 -7.74 11.58
CA ASP A 180 -16.26 -6.29 11.75
C ASP A 180 -14.85 -5.80 11.41
N VAL A 181 -13.81 -6.68 11.42
CA VAL A 181 -12.40 -6.26 11.31
C VAL A 181 -11.61 -7.19 10.41
N VAL A 182 -10.92 -6.61 9.42
CA VAL A 182 -10.00 -7.31 8.53
C VAL A 182 -8.62 -7.36 9.16
N VAL A 183 -8.03 -8.56 9.25
CA VAL A 183 -6.66 -8.75 9.73
C VAL A 183 -5.74 -9.08 8.54
N ARG A 184 -4.72 -8.26 8.31
CA ARG A 184 -3.74 -8.46 7.23
C ARG A 184 -2.32 -8.59 7.75
N GLU A 185 -1.53 -9.47 7.14
CA GLU A 185 -0.10 -9.63 7.43
C GLU A 185 0.68 -8.62 6.58
N VAL A 186 1.40 -7.72 7.24
CA VAL A 186 2.13 -6.63 6.59
C VAL A 186 3.63 -6.84 6.77
N GLY A 187 4.33 -6.97 5.65
CA GLY A 187 5.79 -7.08 5.61
C GLY A 187 6.48 -5.77 5.98
N SER A 188 7.77 -5.85 6.30
CA SER A 188 8.62 -4.67 6.41
C SER A 188 8.84 -4.01 5.04
N GLY A 189 9.34 -2.78 5.03
CA GLY A 189 9.74 -2.10 3.81
C GLY A 189 10.89 -2.86 3.12
N VAL A 190 10.67 -3.28 1.88
CA VAL A 190 11.65 -3.98 1.02
C VAL A 190 11.96 -3.13 -0.22
N SER A 191 12.98 -3.50 -1.00
CA SER A 191 13.32 -2.80 -2.24
C SER A 191 12.14 -2.82 -3.22
N ALA A 192 11.90 -1.71 -3.93
CA ALA A 192 10.89 -1.63 -4.99
C ALA A 192 11.14 -2.61 -6.15
N ASP A 193 12.36 -3.14 -6.27
CA ASP A 193 12.72 -4.21 -7.22
C ASP A 193 11.91 -5.50 -7.00
N MET A 194 11.22 -5.63 -5.87
CA MET A 194 10.25 -6.71 -5.66
C MET A 194 9.19 -6.78 -6.78
N ALA A 195 8.86 -5.65 -7.42
CA ALA A 195 7.96 -5.60 -8.57
C ALA A 195 8.47 -6.42 -9.76
N THR A 196 9.79 -6.55 -9.93
CA THR A 196 10.41 -7.38 -10.98
C THR A 196 10.63 -8.83 -10.53
N VAL A 197 10.75 -9.07 -9.22
CA VAL A 197 10.92 -10.42 -8.67
C VAL A 197 9.61 -11.22 -8.70
N LEU A 198 8.47 -10.61 -8.35
CA LEU A 198 7.18 -11.32 -8.28
C LEU A 198 6.81 -12.06 -9.58
N PRO A 199 6.96 -11.47 -10.79
CA PRO A 199 6.75 -12.20 -12.04
C PRO A 199 7.63 -13.43 -12.24
N LEU A 200 8.87 -13.42 -11.73
CA LEU A 200 9.78 -14.57 -11.80
C LEU A 200 9.30 -15.72 -10.89
N CYS A 201 8.55 -15.38 -9.85
CA CYS A 201 7.92 -16.32 -8.91
C CYS A 201 6.50 -16.75 -9.34
N ASP A 202 6.17 -16.66 -10.63
CA ASP A 202 4.86 -17.00 -11.22
C ASP A 202 3.66 -16.17 -10.71
N PHE A 203 3.90 -14.94 -10.25
CA PHE A 203 2.82 -14.00 -10.00
C PHE A 203 2.48 -13.19 -11.26
N ILE A 204 1.19 -12.99 -11.51
CA ILE A 204 0.71 -12.09 -12.57
C ILE A 204 0.17 -10.82 -11.91
N MET A 205 0.58 -9.66 -12.43
CA MET A 205 -0.03 -8.39 -12.06
C MET A 205 -1.46 -8.32 -12.62
N THR A 206 -2.45 -8.21 -11.75
CA THR A 206 -3.87 -8.18 -12.10
C THR A 206 -4.47 -6.79 -12.01
N LYS A 207 -3.92 -5.92 -11.15
CA LYS A 207 -4.40 -4.56 -10.95
C LYS A 207 -3.26 -3.60 -10.68
N ARG A 208 -3.39 -2.37 -11.18
CA ARG A 208 -2.48 -1.24 -10.90
C ARG A 208 -3.31 -0.01 -10.58
N MET A 209 -2.98 0.65 -9.48
CA MET A 209 -3.61 1.89 -9.06
C MET A 209 -2.56 2.86 -8.52
N PHE A 210 -2.82 4.16 -8.65
CA PHE A 210 -2.13 5.16 -7.86
C PHE A 210 -3.03 5.55 -6.68
N VAL A 211 -2.46 5.62 -5.49
CA VAL A 211 -3.19 5.98 -4.27
C VAL A 211 -2.47 7.14 -3.61
N CYS A 212 -3.21 8.18 -3.25
CA CYS A 212 -2.70 9.25 -2.41
C CYS A 212 -3.73 9.66 -1.37
N GLY A 213 -3.27 10.25 -0.27
CA GLY A 213 -4.18 10.61 0.80
C GLY A 213 -3.51 11.16 2.04
N HIS A 214 -4.36 11.41 3.03
CA HIS A 214 -3.95 11.91 4.34
C HIS A 214 -3.99 10.78 5.35
N ILE A 215 -2.91 10.64 6.12
CA ILE A 215 -2.79 9.69 7.22
C ILE A 215 -2.71 10.50 8.50
N PHE A 216 -3.66 10.26 9.40
CA PHE A 216 -3.71 10.85 10.72
C PHE A 216 -3.34 9.80 11.75
N THR A 217 -2.46 10.11 12.69
CA THR A 217 -2.04 9.11 13.70
C THR A 217 -2.16 9.64 15.12
N SER A 218 -2.63 8.79 16.02
CA SER A 218 -2.76 9.01 17.46
C SER A 218 -1.91 7.98 18.20
N ASN A 219 -1.32 8.37 19.33
CA ASN A 219 -0.41 7.58 20.14
C ASN A 219 0.85 7.12 19.37
N TYR A 220 1.42 7.97 18.53
CA TYR A 220 2.57 7.61 17.68
C TYR A 220 3.73 7.06 18.52
N GLY A 221 4.24 5.88 18.15
CA GLY A 221 5.32 5.19 18.87
C GLY A 221 4.87 4.20 19.94
N ASN A 222 3.58 4.15 20.27
CA ASN A 222 3.01 3.13 21.16
C ASN A 222 2.51 1.89 20.37
N PRO A 223 2.53 0.69 20.98
CA PRO A 223 1.98 -0.54 20.38
C PRO A 223 0.45 -0.49 20.17
N SER A 224 -0.18 0.60 20.60
CA SER A 224 -1.61 0.82 20.50
C SER A 224 -1.98 2.06 19.67
N HIS A 225 -1.05 2.51 18.82
CA HIS A 225 -1.29 3.61 17.90
C HIS A 225 -2.40 3.28 16.90
N VAL A 226 -3.23 4.27 16.62
CA VAL A 226 -4.31 4.20 15.64
C VAL A 226 -3.93 5.13 14.48
N GLU A 227 -4.01 4.63 13.26
CA GLU A 227 -3.90 5.42 12.05
C GLU A 227 -5.28 5.50 11.38
N ILE A 228 -5.70 6.71 10.97
CA ILE A 228 -6.86 6.93 10.12
C ILE A 228 -6.34 7.41 8.77
N ALA A 229 -6.55 6.61 7.74
CA ALA A 229 -6.12 6.87 6.38
C ALA A 229 -7.30 7.29 5.53
N VAL A 230 -7.25 8.49 4.94
CA VAL A 230 -8.25 9.00 3.99
C VAL A 230 -7.62 9.00 2.60
N LEU A 231 -8.04 8.06 1.75
CA LEU A 231 -7.33 7.64 0.55
C LEU A 231 -8.16 7.86 -0.73
N ARG A 232 -7.56 8.55 -1.69
CA ARG A 232 -8.05 8.71 -3.06
C ARG A 232 -7.34 7.70 -3.96
N HIS A 233 -8.12 6.94 -4.72
CA HIS A 233 -7.63 5.90 -5.63
C HIS A 233 -7.82 6.35 -7.06
N TYR A 234 -6.81 6.11 -7.89
CA TYR A 234 -6.78 6.46 -9.30
C TYR A 234 -6.47 5.22 -10.14
N LEU A 235 -7.29 4.97 -11.14
CA LEU A 235 -7.17 3.81 -12.02
C LEU A 235 -5.96 3.96 -12.94
N ASP A 236 -5.24 2.87 -13.17
CA ASP A 236 -4.11 2.79 -14.11
C ASP A 236 -3.02 3.84 -13.89
N CYS A 237 -2.87 4.29 -12.63
CA CYS A 237 -1.98 5.38 -12.25
C CYS A 237 -2.24 6.71 -12.97
N ASN A 238 -3.46 6.91 -13.49
CA ASN A 238 -3.88 8.16 -14.11
C ASN A 238 -4.55 9.06 -13.05
N PRO A 239 -3.89 10.15 -12.61
CA PRO A 239 -4.43 11.03 -11.56
C PRO A 239 -5.65 11.84 -12.01
N GLN A 240 -6.06 11.68 -13.27
CA GLN A 240 -7.28 12.25 -13.83
C GLN A 240 -8.44 11.24 -13.89
N ALA A 241 -8.22 9.98 -13.50
CA ALA A 241 -9.22 8.92 -13.51
C ALA A 241 -9.45 8.37 -12.09
N PRO A 242 -10.14 9.11 -11.21
CA PRO A 242 -10.46 8.61 -9.87
C PRO A 242 -11.32 7.35 -9.98
N ALA A 243 -11.01 6.34 -9.18
CA ALA A 243 -11.75 5.07 -9.16
C ALA A 243 -13.19 5.25 -8.63
N SER A 244 -13.41 6.24 -7.77
CA SER A 244 -14.72 6.68 -7.31
C SER A 244 -14.74 8.20 -7.38
N PRO A 245 -15.53 8.84 -8.26
CA PRO A 245 -15.42 10.28 -8.46
C PRO A 245 -15.84 11.12 -7.25
N ASN A 246 -16.86 10.67 -6.51
CA ASN A 246 -17.46 11.39 -5.38
C ASN A 246 -17.15 10.74 -4.02
N GLY A 247 -16.20 9.81 -3.96
CA GLY A 247 -15.87 9.08 -2.74
C GLY A 247 -14.39 8.89 -2.47
N LEU A 248 -14.06 8.71 -1.20
CA LEU A 248 -12.74 8.30 -0.73
C LEU A 248 -12.86 7.06 0.14
N LEU A 249 -11.83 6.22 0.10
CA LEU A 249 -11.69 5.11 1.04
C LEU A 249 -11.15 5.67 2.35
N VAL A 250 -11.82 5.36 3.45
CA VAL A 250 -11.34 5.64 4.80
C VAL A 250 -11.00 4.32 5.48
N GLU A 251 -9.76 4.16 5.92
CA GLU A 251 -9.33 3.00 6.70
C GLU A 251 -8.92 3.43 8.10
N ILE A 252 -9.48 2.80 9.13
CA ILE A 252 -8.99 2.90 10.51
C ILE A 252 -8.12 1.68 10.76
N ARG A 253 -6.86 1.89 11.14
CA ARG A 253 -5.82 0.87 11.21
C ARG A 253 -5.19 0.84 12.60
N CYS A 254 -4.97 -0.34 13.12
CA CYS A 254 -4.11 -0.59 14.28
C CYS A 254 -3.02 -1.58 13.88
N ARG A 255 -1.78 -1.36 14.34
CA ARG A 255 -0.67 -2.28 14.10
C ARG A 255 -0.09 -2.77 15.40
N GLY A 256 0.07 -4.08 15.52
CA GLY A 256 0.80 -4.67 16.64
C GLY A 256 0.43 -6.12 16.92
N GLU A 257 0.83 -6.57 18.10
CA GLU A 257 0.70 -7.96 18.56
C GLU A 257 -0.25 -8.07 19.78
N ALA A 258 -1.00 -7.01 20.10
CA ALA A 258 -1.95 -7.04 21.22
C ALA A 258 -3.16 -7.93 20.92
N ASP A 259 -3.94 -8.20 21.97
CA ASP A 259 -5.17 -8.98 21.86
C ASP A 259 -6.17 -8.35 20.87
N ILE A 260 -6.77 -9.21 20.05
CA ILE A 260 -7.64 -8.80 18.94
C ILE A 260 -8.86 -8.01 19.42
N GLU A 261 -9.44 -8.36 20.57
CA GLU A 261 -10.63 -7.67 21.10
C GLU A 261 -10.31 -6.24 21.55
N THR A 262 -9.08 -6.01 22.02
CA THR A 262 -8.61 -4.66 22.36
C THR A 262 -8.55 -3.78 21.11
N TYR A 263 -7.99 -4.28 20.01
CA TYR A 263 -7.95 -3.52 18.77
C TYR A 263 -9.34 -3.32 18.17
N LYS A 264 -10.22 -4.32 18.19
CA LYS A 264 -11.62 -4.16 17.74
C LYS A 264 -12.35 -3.06 18.50
N THR A 265 -12.24 -3.06 19.83
CA THR A 265 -12.91 -2.06 20.67
C THR A 265 -12.46 -0.66 20.30
N ARG A 266 -11.15 -0.44 20.12
CA ARG A 266 -10.61 0.85 19.69
C ARG A 266 -11.05 1.23 18.27
N LEU A 267 -10.97 0.29 17.33
CA LEU A 267 -11.39 0.57 15.94
C LEU A 267 -12.88 0.95 15.88
N ARG A 268 -13.74 0.28 16.67
CA ARG A 268 -15.17 0.63 16.78
C ARG A 268 -15.41 1.99 17.44
N GLU A 269 -14.59 2.37 18.42
CA GLU A 269 -14.67 3.70 19.05
C GLU A 269 -14.43 4.80 18.01
N TYR A 270 -13.37 4.71 17.22
CA TYR A 270 -13.11 5.66 16.15
C TYR A 270 -14.16 5.59 15.03
N ALA A 271 -14.63 4.40 14.65
CA ALA A 271 -15.70 4.27 13.66
C ALA A 271 -16.98 4.98 14.11
N ARG A 272 -17.32 4.90 15.41
CA ARG A 272 -18.42 5.67 16.01
C ARG A 272 -18.12 7.17 15.99
N LEU A 273 -16.92 7.64 16.31
CA LEU A 273 -16.64 9.08 16.25
C LEU A 273 -16.80 9.66 14.84
N LEU A 274 -16.62 8.83 13.80
CA LEU A 274 -16.68 9.25 12.40
C LEU A 274 -17.99 8.88 11.68
N TYR A 275 -19.02 8.36 12.38
CA TYR A 275 -20.25 7.86 11.73
C TYR A 275 -20.99 8.93 10.90
N ASN A 276 -20.85 10.20 11.28
CA ASN A 276 -21.47 11.32 10.56
C ASN A 276 -20.81 11.63 9.21
N TYR A 277 -19.58 11.16 9.00
CA TYR A 277 -18.79 11.45 7.79
C TYR A 277 -18.55 10.22 6.92
N VAL A 278 -18.48 9.04 7.52
CA VAL A 278 -18.00 7.83 6.86
C VAL A 278 -18.99 6.69 7.08
N GLU A 279 -19.40 6.08 5.98
CA GLU A 279 -20.18 4.85 5.99
C GLU A 279 -19.24 3.65 6.12
N PHE A 280 -19.10 3.11 7.34
CA PHE A 280 -18.29 1.92 7.60
C PHE A 280 -19.04 0.63 7.29
N SER A 281 -18.38 -0.29 6.59
CA SER A 281 -18.87 -1.65 6.38
C SER A 281 -18.30 -2.56 7.46
N PHE A 282 -19.19 -3.16 8.25
CA PHE A 282 -18.90 -4.28 9.14
C PHE A 282 -19.49 -5.51 8.44
N GLU A 283 -18.64 -6.42 7.94
CA GLU A 283 -19.03 -7.62 7.17
C GLU A 283 -19.20 -8.87 8.04
#